data_AF-A0A3Q2P4D0-F1
#
_entry.id   AF-A0A3Q2P4D0-F1
#
_cell.length_a   1.000
_cell.length_b   1.000
_cell.length_c   1.000
_cell.angle_alpha   90.00
_cell.angle_beta   90.00
_cell.angle_gamma   90.00
#
_symmetry.space_group_name_H-M   'P 1'
#
loop_
_entity.id
_entity.type
_entity.pdbx_description
1 polymer ?
#
loop_
_entity_poly.entity_id
_entity_poly.type
_entity_poly.pdbx_seq_one_letter_code
_entity_poly.pdbx_strand_id
1 'polypeptide(L)'
;MIYFQLLSTVIATISCRTHGYRPIQYGGAAGCAPARNEASTYITSMAASQQGEPAEQLDRRRTQQRESYCRPSLRGFHLADREHLVSMATGRLVEVYLDLLSQPCRAIQILLSCTKIPHRVHRVALRKGEHRTAEFSKLNPMQKVPVLVDGGFVLTESDAILKYLANKYDIPEHWYPWQPERRARVDEYVAWHHTNTRPHAAKVFLLEVLLPAQFGAQVDQDRLERALLELDATLDKLESMFLRRQPFLCGDDITLADLLAVCELMQPLGGGRDVLKDRPQLQRWRSRVQSALGESFNEAHAVLFAVRDRRQAKL
;
A
#
# COMPACT_ATOMS: atom_id res chain seq x y z
N MET A 1 -3.65 12.26 3.06
CA MET A 1 -4.38 13.49 3.46
C MET A 1 -4.99 13.48 4.88
N ILE A 2 -5.00 12.38 5.63
CA ILE A 2 -5.91 12.25 6.80
C ILE A 2 -5.28 12.60 8.16
N TYR A 3 -3.94 12.61 8.28
CA TYR A 3 -3.25 13.02 9.51
C TYR A 3 -3.53 14.49 9.91
N PHE A 4 -3.82 15.35 8.92
CA PHE A 4 -4.08 16.78 9.14
C PHE A 4 -5.57 17.15 9.17
N GLN A 5 -6.43 16.41 8.45
CA GLN A 5 -7.86 16.70 8.46
C GLN A 5 -8.47 16.48 9.85
N LEU A 6 -8.04 15.43 10.57
CA LEU A 6 -8.53 15.18 11.93
C LEU A 6 -8.04 16.19 12.98
N LEU A 7 -6.87 16.81 12.81
CA LEU A 7 -6.38 17.83 13.75
C LEU A 7 -7.00 19.21 13.49
N SER A 8 -7.19 19.59 12.21
CA SER A 8 -7.80 20.87 11.84
C SER A 8 -9.31 20.89 12.11
N THR A 9 -10.03 19.78 11.96
CA THR A 9 -11.48 19.73 12.24
C THR A 9 -11.82 19.87 13.72
N VAL A 10 -10.98 19.38 14.63
CA VAL A 10 -11.22 19.53 16.09
C VAL A 10 -11.10 21.00 16.53
N ILE A 11 -10.21 21.78 15.91
CA ILE A 11 -10.09 23.23 16.17
C ILE A 11 -11.27 24.00 15.55
N ALA A 12 -11.73 23.62 14.34
CA ALA A 12 -12.84 24.29 13.68
C ALA A 12 -14.22 24.03 14.34
N THR A 13 -14.41 22.87 14.98
CA THR A 13 -15.70 22.50 15.61
C THR A 13 -15.98 23.29 16.89
N ILE A 14 -14.95 23.85 17.55
CA ILE A 14 -15.12 24.79 18.67
C ILE A 14 -15.54 26.18 18.17
N SER A 15 -15.23 26.53 16.91
CA SER A 15 -15.46 27.87 16.37
C SER A 15 -16.71 28.02 15.50
N CYS A 16 -17.32 26.93 15.01
CA CYS A 16 -18.50 26.96 14.12
C CYS A 16 -19.83 26.64 14.83
N ARG A 17 -20.09 27.23 16.01
CA ARG A 17 -21.43 27.27 16.62
C ARG A 17 -22.19 28.57 16.37
N THR A 18 -21.69 29.43 15.49
CA THR A 18 -22.36 30.66 15.08
C THR A 18 -22.41 30.71 13.55
N HIS A 19 -23.61 30.97 13.02
CA HIS A 19 -23.95 31.16 11.59
C HIS A 19 -24.42 29.89 10.86
N GLY A 20 -25.74 29.69 10.88
CA GLY A 20 -26.44 28.78 10.02
C GLY A 20 -26.53 29.29 8.58
N TYR A 21 -26.46 28.37 7.62
CA TYR A 21 -26.74 28.64 6.22
C TYR A 21 -27.53 27.47 5.61
N ARG A 22 -28.65 27.80 4.94
CA ARG A 22 -29.53 26.87 4.21
C ARG A 22 -28.99 26.61 2.80
N PRO A 23 -29.17 25.41 2.21
CA PRO A 23 -28.86 25.17 0.80
C PRO A 23 -30.04 25.52 -0.12
N ILE A 24 -29.69 26.10 -1.28
CA ILE A 24 -30.58 26.45 -2.40
C ILE A 24 -30.76 25.22 -3.30
N GLN A 25 -32.00 24.92 -3.67
CA GLN A 25 -32.37 23.87 -4.64
C GLN A 25 -32.33 24.42 -6.07
N TYR A 26 -31.87 23.60 -7.03
CA TYR A 26 -32.18 23.75 -8.45
C TYR A 26 -32.89 22.50 -8.95
N GLY A 27 -34.04 22.69 -9.61
CA GLY A 27 -34.90 21.64 -10.12
C GLY A 27 -34.69 21.31 -11.61
N GLY A 28 -34.95 20.03 -11.92
CA GLY A 28 -35.80 19.53 -13.01
C GLY A 28 -35.45 19.80 -14.48
N ALA A 29 -35.27 18.72 -15.25
CA ALA A 29 -36.08 18.42 -16.43
C ALA A 29 -35.93 16.96 -16.90
N ALA A 30 -37.05 16.39 -17.36
CA ALA A 30 -37.28 15.07 -17.96
C ALA A 30 -36.44 14.85 -19.24
N GLY A 31 -36.21 13.66 -19.82
CA GLY A 31 -36.84 12.35 -19.74
C GLY A 31 -36.93 11.80 -21.18
N CYS A 32 -36.43 10.58 -21.43
CA CYS A 32 -36.95 9.63 -22.45
C CYS A 32 -36.09 8.36 -22.48
N ALA A 33 -36.76 7.21 -22.46
CA ALA A 33 -36.26 5.86 -22.69
C ALA A 33 -37.30 5.12 -23.56
N PRO A 34 -37.11 3.85 -23.94
CA PRO A 34 -36.04 3.27 -24.75
C PRO A 34 -36.63 2.53 -25.98
N ALA A 35 -35.79 2.10 -26.93
CA ALA A 35 -36.20 1.17 -28.00
C ALA A 35 -35.35 -0.12 -27.96
N ARG A 36 -36.04 -1.26 -27.83
CA ARG A 36 -35.55 -2.63 -28.07
C ARG A 36 -36.05 -3.10 -29.45
N ASN A 37 -35.25 -3.91 -30.13
CA ASN A 37 -35.60 -5.18 -30.84
C ASN A 37 -34.49 -5.52 -31.84
N GLU A 38 -33.77 -6.63 -31.65
CA GLU A 38 -34.02 -7.99 -32.18
C GLU A 38 -33.56 -8.20 -33.64
N ALA A 39 -32.60 -9.11 -33.83
CA ALA A 39 -32.44 -10.09 -34.93
C ALA A 39 -31.01 -10.69 -34.84
N SER A 40 -30.79 -11.95 -34.43
CA SER A 40 -31.09 -13.24 -35.09
C SER A 40 -30.05 -13.66 -36.15
N THR A 41 -29.25 -14.67 -35.75
CA THR A 41 -28.97 -15.93 -36.47
C THR A 41 -28.19 -15.92 -37.80
N TYR A 42 -27.01 -16.55 -37.79
CA TYR A 42 -26.40 -17.29 -38.91
C TYR A 42 -25.75 -18.57 -38.35
N ILE A 43 -26.47 -19.69 -38.36
CA ILE A 43 -26.38 -20.84 -39.27
C ILE A 43 -25.17 -21.78 -39.03
N THR A 44 -25.52 -22.92 -38.46
CA THR A 44 -24.81 -24.21 -38.46
C THR A 44 -24.92 -24.89 -39.83
N SER A 45 -23.80 -25.30 -40.43
CA SER A 45 -23.70 -26.58 -41.15
C SER A 45 -22.25 -26.84 -41.57
N MET A 46 -21.64 -27.90 -41.04
CA MET A 46 -20.95 -28.93 -41.83
C MET A 46 -20.34 -29.94 -40.87
N ALA A 47 -21.05 -31.06 -40.69
CA ALA A 47 -20.52 -32.29 -40.16
C ALA A 47 -20.52 -33.31 -41.30
N ALA A 48 -19.35 -33.85 -41.64
CA ALA A 48 -19.14 -35.28 -41.88
C ALA A 48 -17.70 -35.56 -42.35
N SER A 49 -17.17 -36.67 -41.84
CA SER A 49 -15.99 -37.42 -42.27
C SER A 49 -14.62 -36.85 -41.86
N GLN A 50 -14.01 -37.40 -40.81
CA GLN A 50 -13.06 -38.52 -40.94
C GLN A 50 -12.50 -38.90 -39.56
N GLN A 51 -12.66 -40.19 -39.27
CA GLN A 51 -11.90 -41.13 -38.45
C GLN A 51 -10.70 -40.61 -37.64
N GLY A 52 -10.63 -41.08 -36.39
CA GLY A 52 -9.81 -40.51 -35.32
C GLY A 52 -8.33 -40.86 -35.34
N GLU A 53 -7.56 -39.97 -34.71
CA GLU A 53 -6.17 -40.18 -34.29
C GLU A 53 -6.10 -40.37 -32.77
N PRO A 54 -5.17 -41.20 -32.24
CA PRO A 54 -5.06 -41.44 -30.80
C PRO A 54 -4.48 -40.24 -30.04
N ALA A 55 -4.96 -40.03 -28.81
CA ALA A 55 -4.66 -38.88 -27.94
C ALA A 55 -3.16 -38.65 -27.58
N GLU A 56 -2.26 -39.57 -27.93
CA GLU A 56 -0.81 -39.44 -27.67
C GLU A 56 -0.04 -38.60 -28.70
N GLN A 57 -0.58 -38.42 -29.92
CA GLN A 57 0.08 -37.62 -30.97
C GLN A 57 -0.27 -36.13 -30.91
N LEU A 58 -1.40 -35.76 -30.28
CA LEU A 58 -1.78 -34.37 -30.06
C LEU A 58 -0.90 -33.70 -28.99
N ASP A 59 -0.41 -34.47 -28.02
CA ASP A 59 0.40 -33.97 -26.91
C ASP A 59 1.84 -33.65 -27.38
N ARG A 60 2.43 -34.50 -28.24
CA ARG A 60 3.77 -34.25 -28.84
C ARG A 60 3.82 -33.05 -29.78
N ARG A 61 2.74 -32.76 -30.51
CA ARG A 61 2.64 -31.55 -31.35
C ARG A 61 2.50 -30.27 -30.52
N ARG A 62 1.86 -30.32 -29.35
CA ARG A 62 1.80 -29.19 -28.41
C ARG A 62 3.10 -28.93 -27.66
N THR A 63 3.92 -29.96 -27.41
CA THR A 63 5.25 -29.80 -26.81
C THR A 63 6.27 -29.25 -27.82
N GLN A 64 6.27 -29.71 -29.08
CA GLN A 64 7.20 -29.20 -30.10
C GLN A 64 6.89 -27.77 -30.58
N GLN A 65 5.64 -27.31 -30.55
CA GLN A 65 5.29 -25.91 -30.87
C GLN A 65 5.56 -24.93 -29.71
N ARG A 66 5.85 -25.40 -28.50
CA ARG A 66 6.23 -24.55 -27.36
C ARG A 66 7.74 -24.25 -27.30
N GLU A 67 8.57 -25.01 -27.99
CA GLU A 67 10.04 -24.85 -27.98
C GLU A 67 10.58 -23.95 -29.12
N SER A 68 9.74 -23.48 -30.04
CA SER A 68 10.19 -22.67 -31.19
C SER A 68 9.94 -21.16 -31.10
N TYR A 69 9.43 -20.64 -29.97
CA TYR A 69 9.16 -19.20 -29.78
C TYR A 69 10.00 -18.49 -28.70
N CYS A 70 11.02 -19.14 -28.14
CA CYS A 70 12.02 -18.48 -27.30
C CYS A 70 13.36 -18.35 -28.06
N ARG A 71 13.40 -17.45 -29.06
CA ARG A 71 14.65 -16.76 -29.41
C ARG A 71 14.64 -15.42 -28.69
N PRO A 72 15.63 -15.10 -27.83
CA PRO A 72 15.80 -13.74 -27.36
C PRO A 72 16.15 -12.89 -28.58
N SER A 73 15.24 -12.00 -28.95
CA SER A 73 15.56 -10.85 -29.78
C SER A 73 16.60 -10.03 -29.03
N LEU A 74 17.86 -10.10 -29.49
CA LEU A 74 18.94 -9.19 -29.10
C LEU A 74 18.61 -7.79 -29.61
N ARG A 75 17.71 -7.07 -28.92
CA ARG A 75 17.49 -5.62 -29.07
C ARG A 75 16.76 -5.10 -27.83
N GLY A 76 17.56 -4.64 -26.89
CA GLY A 76 17.08 -4.03 -25.65
C GLY A 76 18.14 -4.00 -24.56
N PHE A 77 19.36 -3.55 -24.87
CA PHE A 77 20.22 -3.00 -23.81
C PHE A 77 19.48 -1.78 -23.25
N HIS A 78 18.76 -1.96 -22.15
CA HIS A 78 17.83 -1.00 -21.62
C HIS A 78 18.62 0.12 -20.92
N LEU A 79 18.19 1.38 -21.07
CA LEU A 79 18.79 2.51 -20.34
C LEU A 79 18.86 2.25 -18.81
N ALA A 80 17.93 1.44 -18.29
CA ALA A 80 17.89 1.02 -16.89
C ALA A 80 19.14 0.23 -16.45
N ASP A 81 19.66 -0.69 -17.27
CA ASP A 81 20.88 -1.44 -16.95
C ASP A 81 22.09 -0.50 -16.90
N ARG A 82 22.11 0.52 -17.77
CA ARG A 82 23.14 1.56 -17.75
C ARG A 82 23.01 2.46 -16.52
N GLU A 83 21.82 2.90 -16.13
CA GLU A 83 21.64 3.72 -14.93
C GLU A 83 21.95 2.96 -13.64
N HIS A 84 21.59 1.67 -13.56
CA HIS A 84 21.89 0.83 -12.40
C HIS A 84 23.40 0.58 -12.27
N LEU A 85 24.08 0.25 -13.37
CA LEU A 85 25.55 0.11 -13.40
C LEU A 85 26.26 1.45 -13.13
N VAL A 86 25.72 2.57 -13.62
CA VAL A 86 26.26 3.91 -13.35
C VAL A 86 26.00 4.35 -11.91
N SER A 87 24.87 4.01 -11.29
CA SER A 87 24.59 4.28 -9.87
C SER A 87 25.58 3.52 -8.97
N MET A 88 25.83 2.23 -9.27
CA MET A 88 26.86 1.45 -8.57
C MET A 88 28.29 1.98 -8.81
N ALA A 89 28.58 2.49 -10.02
CA ALA A 89 29.89 3.05 -10.35
C ALA A 89 30.13 4.48 -9.84
N THR A 90 29.08 5.27 -9.60
CA THR A 90 29.17 6.68 -9.15
C THR A 90 29.06 6.86 -7.64
N GLY A 91 28.76 5.80 -6.89
CA GLY A 91 28.66 5.85 -5.42
C GLY A 91 27.52 6.73 -4.89
N ARG A 92 26.52 7.06 -5.73
CA ARG A 92 25.36 7.86 -5.30
C ARG A 92 24.30 6.96 -4.69
N LEU A 93 24.22 7.04 -3.36
CA LEU A 93 23.22 6.35 -2.55
C LEU A 93 21.85 7.04 -2.68
N VAL A 94 20.78 6.25 -2.62
CA VAL A 94 19.43 6.81 -2.39
C VAL A 94 19.37 7.39 -0.99
N GLU A 95 18.96 8.63 -0.83
CA GLU A 95 18.72 9.23 0.49
C GLU A 95 17.23 9.13 0.82
N VAL A 96 16.90 8.64 2.02
CA VAL A 96 15.51 8.58 2.49
C VAL A 96 15.36 9.25 3.85
N TYR A 97 14.38 10.14 3.96
CA TYR A 97 14.06 10.87 5.18
C TYR A 97 12.84 10.26 5.85
N LEU A 98 13.06 9.59 6.98
CA LEU A 98 12.10 8.66 7.58
C LEU A 98 11.97 8.82 9.10
N ASP A 99 10.79 8.50 9.63
CA ASP A 99 10.55 8.20 11.05
C ASP A 99 9.86 6.84 11.13
N LEU A 100 10.45 5.85 11.81
CA LEU A 100 9.89 4.49 11.90
C LEU A 100 8.60 4.42 12.76
N LEU A 101 8.24 5.49 13.46
CA LEU A 101 6.90 5.61 14.04
C LEU A 101 5.80 5.76 12.97
N SER A 102 6.15 6.27 11.79
CA SER A 102 5.26 6.48 10.65
C SER A 102 5.13 5.20 9.81
N GLN A 103 3.89 4.76 9.57
CA GLN A 103 3.58 3.56 8.77
C GLN A 103 4.21 3.55 7.38
N PRO A 104 4.04 4.59 6.53
CA PRO A 104 4.65 4.61 5.20
C PRO A 104 6.19 4.59 5.23
N CYS A 105 6.81 5.10 6.29
CA CYS A 105 8.27 5.08 6.41
C CYS A 105 8.79 3.67 6.66
N ARG A 106 8.06 2.88 7.47
CA ARG A 106 8.39 1.46 7.67
C ARG A 106 8.28 0.68 6.38
N ALA A 107 7.26 0.92 5.56
CA ALA A 107 7.12 0.26 4.27
C ALA A 107 8.35 0.49 3.36
N ILE A 108 8.82 1.75 3.25
CA ILE A 108 10.03 2.07 2.47
C ILE A 108 11.27 1.43 3.08
N GLN A 109 11.45 1.52 4.40
CA GLN A 109 12.60 0.92 5.08
C GLN A 109 12.68 -0.60 4.82
N ILE A 110 11.54 -1.28 4.92
CA ILE A 110 11.46 -2.72 4.67
C ILE A 110 11.82 -3.04 3.22
N LEU A 111 11.23 -2.34 2.24
CA LEU A 111 11.54 -2.59 0.83
C LEU A 111 13.04 -2.46 0.58
N LEU A 112 13.64 -1.35 1.01
CA LEU A 112 15.08 -1.10 0.86
C LEU A 112 15.94 -2.15 1.54
N SER A 113 15.56 -2.61 2.74
CA SER A 113 16.27 -3.68 3.46
C SER A 113 16.15 -5.04 2.76
N CYS A 114 14.99 -5.36 2.19
CA CYS A 114 14.76 -6.62 1.46
C CYS A 114 15.47 -6.66 0.11
N THR A 115 15.47 -5.54 -0.62
CA THR A 115 16.00 -5.46 -2.00
C THR A 115 17.46 -5.04 -2.07
N LYS A 116 18.07 -4.68 -0.93
CA LYS A 116 19.49 -4.29 -0.81
C LYS A 116 19.88 -3.11 -1.71
N ILE A 117 18.92 -2.26 -2.08
CA ILE A 117 19.21 -0.99 -2.77
C ILE A 117 20.14 -0.16 -1.87
N PRO A 118 21.32 0.28 -2.35
CA PRO A 118 22.23 1.11 -1.57
C PRO A 118 21.58 2.44 -1.18
N HIS A 119 21.44 2.69 0.12
CA HIS A 119 20.73 3.86 0.61
C HIS A 119 21.32 4.42 1.92
N ARG A 120 21.00 5.68 2.19
CA ARG A 120 21.27 6.37 3.46
C ARG A 120 19.95 6.82 4.08
N VAL A 121 19.75 6.48 5.35
CA VAL A 121 18.57 6.88 6.11
C VAL A 121 18.87 8.15 6.91
N HIS A 122 18.09 9.19 6.68
CA HIS A 122 18.04 10.42 7.46
C HIS A 122 16.85 10.34 8.41
N ARG A 123 17.12 10.20 9.71
CA ARG A 123 16.05 10.15 10.71
C ARG A 123 15.46 11.54 10.91
N VAL A 124 14.13 11.63 10.87
CA VAL A 124 13.38 12.88 11.11
C VAL A 124 12.44 12.64 12.29
N ALA A 125 12.77 13.13 13.48
CA ALA A 125 11.97 12.90 14.67
C ALA A 125 10.65 13.69 14.62
N LEU A 126 9.56 13.04 14.22
CA LEU A 126 8.25 13.66 14.08
C LEU A 126 7.76 14.26 15.40
N ARG A 127 8.00 13.56 16.51
CA ARG A 127 7.62 14.02 17.86
C ARG A 127 8.37 15.27 18.33
N LYS A 128 9.53 15.56 17.75
CA LYS A 128 10.31 16.79 18.01
C LYS A 128 9.99 17.91 17.02
N GLY A 129 9.13 17.66 16.03
CA GLY A 129 8.76 18.65 15.02
C GLY A 129 9.83 18.87 13.93
N GLU A 130 10.80 17.98 13.77
CA GLU A 130 11.91 18.15 12.80
C GLU A 130 11.42 18.27 11.34
N HIS A 131 10.26 17.70 11.03
CA HIS A 131 9.58 17.83 9.73
C HIS A 131 9.04 19.24 9.46
N ARG A 132 9.06 20.16 10.43
CA ARG A 132 8.54 21.52 10.33
C ARG A 132 9.63 22.59 10.29
N THR A 133 10.90 22.19 10.32
CA THR A 133 12.01 23.14 10.21
C THR A 133 12.02 23.80 8.84
N ALA A 134 12.67 24.97 8.73
CA ALA A 134 12.81 25.65 7.46
C ALA A 134 13.63 24.80 6.46
N GLU A 135 14.63 24.09 6.97
CA GLU A 135 15.48 23.18 6.20
C GLU A 135 14.66 22.02 5.61
N PHE A 136 13.83 21.35 6.43
CA PHE A 136 13.00 20.26 5.93
C PHE A 136 11.89 20.78 5.00
N SER A 137 11.34 21.98 5.26
CA SER A 137 10.31 22.58 4.40
C SER A 137 10.82 22.93 3.00
N LYS A 138 12.13 23.25 2.86
CA LYS A 138 12.77 23.41 1.55
C LYS A 138 12.84 22.08 0.78
N LEU A 139 13.03 20.97 1.50
CA LEU A 139 13.06 19.64 0.92
C LEU A 139 11.65 19.14 0.56
N ASN A 140 10.68 19.32 1.46
CA ASN A 140 9.29 18.97 1.24
C ASN A 140 8.35 20.04 1.83
N PRO A 141 7.74 20.90 1.00
CA PRO A 141 6.80 21.92 1.45
C PRO A 141 5.57 21.37 2.18
N MET A 142 5.22 20.09 1.96
CA MET A 142 4.12 19.42 2.69
C MET A 142 4.50 19.04 4.12
N GLN A 143 5.77 19.22 4.53
CA GLN A 143 6.28 18.95 5.87
C GLN A 143 5.96 17.52 6.33
N LYS A 144 6.13 16.55 5.44
CA LYS A 144 5.81 15.14 5.70
C LYS A 144 6.98 14.22 5.37
N VAL A 145 7.05 13.14 6.11
CA VAL A 145 7.84 11.95 5.76
C VAL A 145 6.89 10.86 5.23
N PRO A 146 7.35 9.96 4.37
CA PRO A 146 8.71 9.84 3.83
C PRO A 146 9.04 10.86 2.73
N VAL A 147 10.34 11.10 2.52
CA VAL A 147 10.89 11.77 1.33
C VAL A 147 12.05 10.94 0.80
N LEU A 148 12.11 10.74 -0.51
CA LEU A 148 13.24 10.13 -1.21
C LEU A 148 13.99 11.20 -2.00
N VAL A 149 15.32 11.13 -1.99
CA VAL A 149 16.20 11.90 -2.87
C VAL A 149 17.14 10.94 -3.59
N ASP A 150 17.13 10.97 -4.91
CA ASP A 150 17.97 10.10 -5.74
C ASP A 150 18.59 10.93 -6.87
N GLY A 151 19.89 11.20 -6.76
CA GLY A 151 20.61 12.03 -7.75
C GLY A 151 20.06 13.46 -7.88
N GLY A 152 19.46 14.01 -6.83
CA GLY A 152 18.80 15.32 -6.84
C GLY A 152 17.33 15.30 -7.24
N PHE A 153 16.79 14.16 -7.69
CA PHE A 153 15.36 13.97 -7.87
C PHE A 153 14.70 13.75 -6.51
N VAL A 154 13.84 14.69 -6.10
CA VAL A 154 13.09 14.62 -4.83
C VAL A 154 11.70 14.06 -5.10
N LEU A 155 11.32 13.01 -4.38
CA LEU A 155 10.02 12.37 -4.50
C LEU A 155 9.36 12.21 -3.12
N THR A 156 8.06 12.47 -3.07
CA THR A 156 7.21 12.33 -1.90
C THR A 156 6.08 11.35 -2.19
N GLU A 157 5.25 11.06 -1.18
CA GLU A 157 4.20 10.02 -1.21
C GLU A 157 4.77 8.59 -1.29
N SER A 158 4.41 7.77 -0.31
CA SER A 158 5.03 6.45 -0.14
C SER A 158 4.72 5.49 -1.27
N ASP A 159 3.53 5.56 -1.85
CA ASP A 159 3.16 4.74 -3.00
C ASP A 159 3.98 5.09 -4.24
N ALA A 160 4.17 6.38 -4.51
CA ALA A 160 5.02 6.86 -5.60
C ALA A 160 6.48 6.46 -5.39
N ILE A 161 7.01 6.63 -4.17
CA ILE A 161 8.37 6.23 -3.82
C ILE A 161 8.58 4.72 -4.01
N LEU A 162 7.67 3.88 -3.50
CA LEU A 162 7.79 2.42 -3.63
C LEU A 162 7.74 1.98 -5.10
N LYS A 163 6.82 2.54 -5.90
CA LYS A 163 6.74 2.25 -7.34
C LYS A 163 7.95 2.78 -8.11
N TYR A 164 8.49 3.94 -7.73
CA TYR A 164 9.72 4.48 -8.31
C TYR A 164 10.90 3.54 -8.08
N LEU A 165 11.10 3.11 -6.83
CA LEU A 165 12.14 2.15 -6.48
C LEU A 165 11.98 0.84 -7.26
N ALA A 166 10.76 0.33 -7.37
CA ALA A 166 10.47 -0.90 -8.10
C ALA A 166 10.66 -0.81 -9.62
N ASN A 167 10.45 0.37 -10.21
CA ASN A 167 10.64 0.58 -11.65
C ASN A 167 12.10 0.95 -12.02
N LYS A 168 12.82 1.64 -11.14
CA LYS A 168 14.17 2.14 -11.42
C LYS A 168 15.27 1.14 -11.09
N TYR A 169 15.10 0.39 -10.00
CA TYR A 169 16.10 -0.56 -9.53
C TYR A 169 15.71 -1.97 -9.92
N ASP A 170 16.71 -2.80 -10.22
CA ASP A 170 16.52 -4.21 -10.50
C ASP A 170 16.19 -4.96 -9.19
N ILE A 171 14.90 -4.97 -8.85
CA ILE A 171 14.35 -5.71 -7.71
C ILE A 171 13.40 -6.80 -8.22
N PRO A 172 13.14 -7.86 -7.43
CA PRO A 172 12.26 -8.94 -7.85
C PRO A 172 10.89 -8.45 -8.35
N GLU A 173 10.48 -8.92 -9.54
CA GLU A 173 9.27 -8.45 -10.24
C GLU A 173 8.00 -8.57 -9.40
N HIS A 174 7.92 -9.55 -8.49
CA HIS A 174 6.74 -9.78 -7.65
C HIS A 174 6.33 -8.54 -6.84
N TRP A 175 7.28 -7.67 -6.45
CA TRP A 175 6.95 -6.44 -5.71
C TRP A 175 5.96 -5.57 -6.49
N TYR A 176 6.20 -5.39 -7.79
CA TYR A 176 5.39 -4.56 -8.66
C TYR A 176 5.35 -5.12 -10.11
N PRO A 177 4.48 -6.12 -10.37
CA PRO A 177 4.50 -6.92 -11.60
C PRO A 177 4.37 -6.09 -12.87
N TRP A 178 4.92 -6.53 -14.00
CA TRP A 178 4.77 -5.83 -15.30
C TRP A 178 3.46 -6.16 -16.02
N GLN A 179 2.91 -7.36 -15.79
CA GLN A 179 1.65 -7.77 -16.38
C GLN A 179 0.53 -6.79 -16.00
N PRO A 180 -0.20 -6.20 -16.98
CA PRO A 180 -1.17 -5.13 -16.72
C PRO A 180 -2.21 -5.48 -15.65
N GLU A 181 -2.78 -6.67 -15.70
CA GLU A 181 -3.85 -7.09 -14.78
C GLU A 181 -3.33 -7.30 -13.35
N ARG A 182 -2.12 -7.87 -13.20
CA ARG A 182 -1.50 -8.03 -11.87
C ARG A 182 -1.11 -6.69 -11.29
N ARG A 183 -0.52 -5.81 -12.10
CA ARG A 183 -0.18 -4.43 -11.71
C ARG A 183 -1.43 -3.66 -11.29
N ALA A 184 -2.51 -3.77 -12.04
CA ALA A 184 -3.77 -3.11 -11.75
C ALA A 184 -4.35 -3.53 -10.39
N ARG A 185 -4.16 -4.78 -9.94
CA ARG A 185 -4.57 -5.23 -8.59
C ARG A 185 -3.76 -4.56 -7.49
N VAL A 186 -2.45 -4.43 -7.67
CA VAL A 186 -1.61 -3.68 -6.74
C VAL A 186 -2.04 -2.22 -6.70
N ASP A 187 -2.26 -1.61 -7.87
CA ASP A 187 -2.70 -0.21 -7.97
C ASP A 187 -4.09 0.02 -7.37
N GLU A 188 -5.02 -0.92 -7.54
CA GLU A 188 -6.36 -0.88 -6.95
C GLU A 188 -6.29 -0.84 -5.43
N TYR A 189 -5.51 -1.73 -4.81
CA TYR A 189 -5.31 -1.70 -3.36
C TYR A 189 -4.60 -0.43 -2.91
N VAL A 190 -3.54 -0.03 -3.60
CA VAL A 190 -2.75 1.15 -3.25
C VAL A 190 -3.57 2.44 -3.41
N ALA A 191 -4.49 2.53 -4.37
CA ALA A 191 -5.42 3.66 -4.41
C ALA A 191 -6.42 3.62 -3.24
N TRP A 192 -7.00 2.44 -2.98
CA TRP A 192 -8.02 2.25 -1.95
C TRP A 192 -7.50 2.46 -0.52
N HIS A 193 -6.29 1.99 -0.19
CA HIS A 193 -5.78 2.00 1.19
C HIS A 193 -5.61 3.43 1.75
N HIS A 194 -5.37 4.43 0.89
CA HIS A 194 -5.15 5.84 1.28
C HIS A 194 -6.35 6.48 1.99
N THR A 195 -7.56 6.01 1.71
CA THR A 195 -8.81 6.48 2.31
C THR A 195 -9.49 5.43 3.19
N ASN A 196 -8.88 4.25 3.35
CA ASN A 196 -9.43 3.13 4.12
C ASN A 196 -8.40 2.62 5.16
N THR A 197 -7.59 1.62 4.83
CA THR A 197 -6.69 0.96 5.80
C THR A 197 -5.80 1.95 6.56
N ARG A 198 -5.14 2.85 5.85
CA ARG A 198 -4.22 3.82 6.43
C ARG A 198 -4.89 4.75 7.45
N PRO A 199 -5.91 5.53 7.10
CA PRO A 199 -6.51 6.46 8.05
C PRO A 199 -7.19 5.78 9.23
N HIS A 200 -7.87 4.65 9.02
CA HIS A 200 -8.60 3.99 10.10
C HIS A 200 -7.62 3.39 11.13
N ALA A 201 -6.54 2.74 10.68
CA ALA A 201 -5.50 2.24 11.58
C ALA A 201 -4.75 3.40 12.29
N ALA A 202 -4.44 4.48 11.57
CA ALA A 202 -3.81 5.66 12.14
C ALA A 202 -4.69 6.35 13.20
N LYS A 203 -6.01 6.39 12.99
CA LYS A 203 -6.98 7.03 13.90
C LYS A 203 -7.02 6.31 15.25
N VAL A 204 -7.01 4.97 15.26
CA VAL A 204 -6.93 4.17 16.49
C VAL A 204 -5.65 4.51 17.26
N PHE A 205 -4.50 4.47 16.60
CA PHE A 205 -3.22 4.81 17.23
C PHE A 205 -3.16 6.27 17.72
N LEU A 206 -3.73 7.21 16.97
CA LEU A 206 -3.79 8.62 17.36
C LEU A 206 -4.58 8.80 18.67
N LEU A 207 -5.77 8.21 18.75
CA LEU A 207 -6.67 8.32 19.90
C LEU A 207 -6.13 7.60 21.13
N GLU A 208 -5.57 6.40 20.95
CA GLU A 208 -5.14 5.53 22.05
C GLU A 208 -3.73 5.88 22.54
N VAL A 209 -2.84 6.35 21.66
CA VAL A 209 -1.42 6.54 21.95
C VAL A 209 -0.99 8.00 21.90
N LEU A 210 -1.11 8.65 20.74
CA LEU A 210 -0.48 9.96 20.52
C LEU A 210 -1.14 11.08 21.31
N LEU A 211 -2.47 11.21 21.25
CA LEU A 211 -3.18 12.29 21.97
C LEU A 211 -3.01 12.17 23.50
N PRO A 212 -3.19 10.98 24.12
CA PRO A 212 -2.91 10.81 25.55
C PRO A 212 -1.47 11.13 25.91
N ALA A 213 -0.49 10.67 25.11
CA ALA A 213 0.92 10.90 25.39
C ALA A 213 1.35 12.37 25.22
N GLN A 214 0.67 13.13 24.36
CA GLN A 214 0.98 14.53 24.09
C GLN A 214 0.28 15.48 25.07
N PHE A 215 -0.96 15.19 25.45
CA PHE A 215 -1.79 16.10 26.27
C PHE A 215 -1.99 15.62 27.70
N GLY A 216 -1.46 14.45 28.08
CA GLY A 216 -1.72 13.84 29.40
C GLY A 216 -3.19 13.49 29.62
N ALA A 217 -3.97 13.40 28.53
CA ALA A 217 -5.41 13.18 28.57
C ALA A 217 -5.75 11.69 28.68
N GLN A 218 -6.90 11.38 29.27
CA GLN A 218 -7.50 10.05 29.19
C GLN A 218 -7.95 9.74 27.76
N VAL A 219 -8.02 8.45 27.43
CA VAL A 219 -8.55 8.01 26.14
C VAL A 219 -10.06 8.28 26.10
N ASP A 220 -10.50 9.01 25.08
CA ASP A 220 -11.93 9.19 24.78
C ASP A 220 -12.47 7.87 24.20
N GLN A 221 -13.16 7.11 25.05
CA GLN A 221 -13.64 5.76 24.72
C GLN A 221 -14.65 5.79 23.57
N ASP A 222 -15.62 6.70 23.60
CA ASP A 222 -16.63 6.82 22.54
C ASP A 222 -16.00 7.09 21.16
N ARG A 223 -14.98 7.96 21.11
CA ARG A 223 -14.25 8.22 19.85
C ARG A 223 -13.42 7.02 19.43
N LEU A 224 -12.81 6.31 20.37
CA LEU A 224 -12.01 5.12 20.08
C LEU A 224 -12.89 3.98 19.56
N GLU A 225 -14.02 3.71 20.20
CA GLU A 225 -14.99 2.69 19.76
C GLU A 225 -15.48 2.95 18.33
N ARG A 226 -15.83 4.20 18.00
CA ARG A 226 -16.18 4.57 16.62
C ARG A 226 -15.04 4.34 15.64
N ALA A 227 -13.80 4.68 16.01
CA ALA A 227 -12.63 4.44 15.17
C ALA A 227 -12.37 2.93 14.98
N LEU A 228 -12.62 2.11 16.00
CA LEU A 228 -12.51 0.67 15.93
C LEU A 228 -13.57 0.06 15.01
N LEU A 229 -14.82 0.53 15.04
CA LEU A 229 -15.87 0.10 14.11
C LEU A 229 -15.53 0.45 12.65
N GLU A 230 -14.99 1.65 12.40
CA GLU A 230 -14.52 2.04 11.04
C GLU A 230 -13.38 1.14 10.55
N LEU A 231 -12.43 0.82 11.44
CA LEU A 231 -11.33 -0.09 11.13
C LEU A 231 -11.84 -1.51 10.91
N ASP A 232 -12.78 -1.98 11.72
CA ASP A 232 -13.37 -3.32 11.60
C ASP A 232 -14.06 -3.51 10.23
N ALA A 233 -14.89 -2.54 9.83
CA ALA A 233 -15.50 -2.53 8.49
C ALA A 233 -14.46 -2.46 7.35
N THR A 234 -13.28 -1.89 7.62
CA THR A 234 -12.17 -1.87 6.67
C THR A 234 -11.47 -3.22 6.57
N LEU A 235 -11.33 -3.92 7.69
CA LEU A 235 -10.78 -5.27 7.74
C LEU A 235 -11.71 -6.27 7.04
N ASP A 236 -13.02 -6.09 7.14
CA ASP A 236 -14.00 -6.87 6.37
C ASP A 236 -13.81 -6.70 4.86
N LYS A 237 -13.62 -5.47 4.39
CA LYS A 237 -13.32 -5.18 2.98
C LYS A 237 -11.95 -5.73 2.57
N LEU A 238 -10.95 -5.60 3.43
CA LEU A 238 -9.61 -6.14 3.18
C LEU A 238 -9.67 -7.66 2.94
N GLU A 239 -10.39 -8.37 3.81
CA GLU A 239 -10.55 -9.82 3.73
C GLU A 239 -11.41 -10.24 2.53
N SER A 240 -12.57 -9.61 2.33
CA SER A 240 -13.53 -10.01 1.29
C SER A 240 -13.19 -9.54 -0.13
N MET A 241 -12.57 -8.36 -0.29
CA MET A 241 -12.29 -7.78 -1.60
C MET A 241 -10.89 -8.10 -2.11
N PHE A 242 -9.88 -8.06 -1.23
CA PHE A 242 -8.47 -8.17 -1.61
C PHE A 242 -7.89 -9.53 -1.28
N LEU A 243 -7.86 -9.94 -0.01
CA LEU A 243 -7.25 -11.22 0.39
C LEU A 243 -8.00 -12.44 -0.16
N ARG A 244 -9.33 -12.48 -0.02
CA ARG A 244 -10.20 -13.59 -0.45
C ARG A 244 -9.65 -14.93 0.04
N ARG A 245 -9.35 -15.84 -0.90
CA ARG A 245 -8.74 -17.16 -0.65
C ARG A 245 -7.28 -17.23 -1.12
N GLN A 246 -6.64 -16.07 -1.30
CA GLN A 246 -5.27 -15.96 -1.79
C GLN A 246 -4.28 -15.88 -0.62
N PRO A 247 -3.00 -16.21 -0.83
CA PRO A 247 -1.99 -16.09 0.22
C PRO A 247 -1.67 -14.62 0.54
N PHE A 248 -1.67 -13.73 -0.46
CA PHE A 248 -1.39 -12.29 -0.37
C PHE A 248 -2.53 -11.45 -0.97
N LEU A 249 -2.51 -10.13 -0.78
CA LEU A 249 -3.61 -9.23 -1.16
C LEU A 249 -3.84 -9.12 -2.66
N CYS A 250 -2.83 -9.43 -3.48
CA CYS A 250 -2.87 -9.24 -4.92
C CYS A 250 -2.45 -10.50 -5.72
N GLY A 251 -2.46 -11.67 -5.08
CA GLY A 251 -2.18 -12.94 -5.74
C GLY A 251 -1.36 -13.90 -4.88
N ASP A 252 -0.52 -14.67 -5.57
CA ASP A 252 0.27 -15.75 -4.99
C ASP A 252 1.58 -15.28 -4.33
N ASP A 253 2.07 -14.10 -4.72
CA ASP A 253 3.30 -13.50 -4.22
C ASP A 253 3.04 -12.23 -3.39
N ILE A 254 3.95 -11.91 -2.48
CA ILE A 254 3.95 -10.63 -1.77
C ILE A 254 4.17 -9.47 -2.74
N THR A 255 3.45 -8.37 -2.53
CA THR A 255 3.57 -7.16 -3.37
C THR A 255 3.73 -5.90 -2.52
N LEU A 256 3.90 -4.74 -3.17
CA LEU A 256 3.82 -3.43 -2.49
C LEU A 256 2.51 -3.23 -1.73
N ALA A 257 1.41 -3.87 -2.15
CA ALA A 257 0.12 -3.80 -1.47
C ALA A 257 0.20 -4.39 -0.05
N ASP A 258 0.73 -5.61 0.06
CA ASP A 258 0.90 -6.31 1.34
C ASP A 258 1.81 -5.54 2.30
N LEU A 259 2.88 -4.96 1.74
CA LEU A 259 3.86 -4.18 2.50
C LEU A 259 3.25 -2.93 3.12
N LEU A 260 2.48 -2.16 2.34
CA LEU A 260 1.75 -1.00 2.87
C LEU A 260 0.70 -1.45 3.89
N ALA A 261 -0.10 -2.47 3.55
CA ALA A 261 -1.16 -2.99 4.41
C ALA A 261 -0.64 -3.40 5.78
N VAL A 262 0.44 -4.18 5.83
CA VAL A 262 0.96 -4.71 7.09
C VAL A 262 1.52 -3.58 7.95
N CYS A 263 2.22 -2.61 7.38
CA CYS A 263 2.72 -1.46 8.13
C CYS A 263 1.59 -0.62 8.71
N GLU A 264 0.47 -0.44 7.99
CA GLU A 264 -0.71 0.26 8.50
C GLU A 264 -1.37 -0.52 9.65
N LEU A 265 -1.61 -1.82 9.45
CA LEU A 265 -2.32 -2.66 10.43
C LEU A 265 -1.50 -3.01 11.67
N MET A 266 -0.18 -2.88 11.60
CA MET A 266 0.67 -2.96 12.78
C MET A 266 0.55 -1.72 13.67
N GLN A 267 0.17 -0.55 13.14
CA GLN A 267 0.18 0.71 13.90
C GLN A 267 -0.62 0.68 15.22
N PRO A 268 -1.85 0.13 15.29
CA PRO A 268 -2.60 0.01 16.55
C PRO A 268 -1.89 -0.82 17.63
N LEU A 269 -0.95 -1.70 17.25
CA LEU A 269 -0.18 -2.50 18.20
C LEU A 269 0.70 -1.64 19.12
N GLY A 270 1.05 -0.42 18.71
CA GLY A 270 1.72 0.54 19.59
C GLY A 270 0.89 0.93 20.82
N GLY A 271 -0.44 0.76 20.75
CA GLY A 271 -1.37 0.87 21.90
C GLY A 271 -1.58 -0.44 22.66
N GLY A 272 -0.95 -1.53 22.25
CA GLY A 272 -1.19 -2.88 22.77
C GLY A 272 -2.29 -3.65 22.06
N ARG A 273 -2.87 -3.10 20.98
CA ARG A 273 -4.03 -3.67 20.30
C ARG A 273 -3.63 -4.43 19.04
N ASP A 274 -3.73 -5.76 19.09
CA ASP A 274 -3.71 -6.58 17.88
C ASP A 274 -5.11 -6.57 17.22
N VAL A 275 -5.28 -5.75 16.19
CA VAL A 275 -6.55 -5.60 15.47
C VAL A 275 -6.91 -6.81 14.60
N LEU A 276 -5.99 -7.77 14.45
CA LEU A 276 -6.22 -9.00 13.70
C LEU A 276 -6.55 -10.19 14.62
N LYS A 277 -6.58 -10.01 15.95
CA LYS A 277 -6.66 -11.11 16.93
C LYS A 277 -7.82 -12.09 16.67
N ASP A 278 -8.96 -11.59 16.21
CA ASP A 278 -10.19 -12.36 15.98
C ASP A 278 -10.42 -12.66 14.48
N ARG A 279 -9.41 -12.44 13.62
CA ARG A 279 -9.50 -12.55 12.16
C ARG A 279 -8.49 -13.57 11.63
N PRO A 280 -8.80 -14.88 11.69
CA PRO A 280 -7.83 -15.94 11.42
C PRO A 280 -7.27 -15.92 9.98
N GLN A 281 -8.03 -15.45 8.99
CA GLN A 281 -7.53 -15.30 7.63
C GLN A 281 -6.47 -14.21 7.53
N LEU A 282 -6.74 -13.04 8.12
CA LEU A 282 -5.79 -11.93 8.18
C LEU A 282 -4.58 -12.25 9.06
N GLN A 283 -4.73 -13.04 10.13
CA GLN A 283 -3.58 -13.51 10.92
C GLN A 283 -2.66 -14.39 10.08
N ARG A 284 -3.22 -15.36 9.33
CA ARG A 284 -2.43 -16.20 8.43
C ARG A 284 -1.75 -15.38 7.33
N TRP A 285 -2.44 -14.39 6.77
CA TRP A 285 -1.84 -13.44 5.84
C TRP A 285 -0.68 -12.67 6.47
N ARG A 286 -0.86 -12.07 7.67
CA ARG A 286 0.21 -11.38 8.39
C ARG A 286 1.40 -12.30 8.64
N SER A 287 1.18 -13.55 9.05
CA SER A 287 2.27 -14.52 9.26
C SER A 287 3.04 -14.83 7.97
N ARG A 288 2.36 -14.96 6.82
CA ARG A 288 3.02 -15.13 5.52
C ARG A 288 3.83 -13.89 5.13
N VAL A 289 3.26 -12.70 5.30
CA VAL A 289 3.97 -11.43 5.06
C VAL A 289 5.20 -11.30 5.96
N GLN A 290 5.06 -11.56 7.26
CA GLN A 290 6.18 -11.54 8.20
C GLN A 290 7.28 -12.53 7.81
N SER A 291 6.90 -13.75 7.39
CA SER A 291 7.86 -14.75 6.90
C SER A 291 8.58 -14.30 5.63
N ALA A 292 7.87 -13.68 4.69
CA ALA A 292 8.45 -13.17 3.44
C ALA A 292 9.40 -11.98 3.66
N LEU A 293 9.15 -11.18 4.70
CA LEU A 293 9.95 -10.00 5.03
C LEU A 293 11.14 -10.31 5.95
N GLY A 294 11.17 -11.48 6.60
CA GLY A 294 12.24 -11.90 7.49
C GLY A 294 12.54 -10.89 8.61
N GLU A 295 13.82 -10.67 8.90
CA GLU A 295 14.29 -9.77 9.97
C GLU A 295 13.84 -8.32 9.77
N SER A 296 13.74 -7.87 8.51
CA SER A 296 13.34 -6.51 8.18
C SER A 296 11.94 -6.15 8.72
N PHE A 297 11.06 -7.13 8.90
CA PHE A 297 9.78 -6.92 9.57
C PHE A 297 9.96 -6.41 10.99
N ASN A 298 10.79 -7.09 11.80
CA ASN A 298 10.96 -6.74 13.21
C ASN A 298 11.78 -5.45 13.36
N GLU A 299 12.82 -5.27 12.55
CA GLU A 299 13.67 -4.07 12.57
C GLU A 299 12.86 -2.80 12.31
N ALA A 300 12.02 -2.81 11.27
CA ALA A 300 11.21 -1.64 10.93
C ALA A 300 10.15 -1.34 11.99
N HIS A 301 9.62 -2.35 12.68
CA HIS A 301 8.62 -2.20 13.74
C HIS A 301 9.22 -2.00 15.14
N ALA A 302 10.54 -2.01 15.31
CA ALA A 302 11.20 -1.93 16.62
C ALA A 302 10.80 -0.68 17.43
N VAL A 303 10.70 0.49 16.78
CA VAL A 303 10.23 1.72 17.43
C VAL A 303 8.79 1.58 17.92
N LEU A 304 7.93 0.94 17.13
CA LEU A 304 6.54 0.71 17.48
C LEU A 304 6.39 -0.28 18.64
N PHE A 305 7.18 -1.37 18.65
CA PHE A 305 7.23 -2.32 19.74
C PHE A 305 7.70 -1.65 21.05
N ALA A 306 8.73 -0.80 20.98
CA ALA A 306 9.16 -0.03 22.15
C ALA A 306 8.07 0.91 22.69
N VAL A 307 7.20 1.46 21.82
CA VAL A 307 6.04 2.26 22.24
C VAL A 307 5.00 1.40 22.96
N ARG A 308 4.69 0.21 22.41
CA ARG A 308 3.79 -0.77 23.04
C ARG A 308 4.29 -1.16 24.42
N ASP A 309 5.54 -1.59 24.52
CA ASP A 309 6.10 -2.16 25.76
C ASP A 309 6.14 -1.11 26.87
N ARG A 310 6.50 0.14 26.55
CA ARG A 310 6.47 1.26 27.51
C ARG A 310 5.05 1.60 27.99
N ARG A 311 4.02 1.36 27.18
CA ARG A 311 2.64 1.58 27.61
C ARG A 311 2.13 0.43 28.48
N GLN A 312 2.43 -0.80 28.10
CA GLN A 312 2.07 -1.97 28.91
C GLN A 312 2.72 -1.91 30.30
N ALA A 313 3.96 -1.43 30.41
CA ALA A 313 4.62 -1.24 31.69
C ALA A 313 4.02 -0.13 32.59
N LYS A 314 3.12 0.70 32.06
CA LYS A 314 2.44 1.79 32.79
C LYS A 314 1.01 1.46 33.21
N LEU A 315 0.47 0.35 32.70
CA LEU A 315 -0.86 -0.19 33.04
C LEU A 315 -0.70 -1.19 34.19
#